data_AF-A0A2N6FPN0-F1
#
_entry.id   AF-A0A2N6FPN0-F1
#
_cell.length_a   1.000
_cell.length_b   1.000
_cell.length_c   1.000
_cell.angle_alpha   90.00
_cell.angle_beta   90.00
_cell.angle_gamma   90.00
#
_symmetry.space_group_name_H-M   'P 1'
#
loop_
_entity.id
_entity.type
_entity.pdbx_description
1 polymer ?
#
loop_
_entity_poly.entity_id
_entity_poly.type
_entity_poly.pdbx_seq_one_letter_code
_entity_poly.pdbx_strand_id
1 'polypeptide(L)'
;MLREKNISKIILLLPIFFTVIATFSTLYIAISFLNEHFKYDVQILEKKELQLQKQDLKNKIDNVYNYLSYKKIEAKDRLKERLKSRVHMAHEFISRIYDEKKDLLSEQELRRYILETLRKIRFEKDGYFFV
;
A
#
# COMPACT_ATOMS: atom_id res chain seq x y z
N MET A 1 58.76 60.36 -16.03
CA MET A 1 58.21 61.32 -17.02
C MET A 1 57.55 60.50 -18.13
N LEU A 2 56.22 60.45 -18.19
CA LEU A 2 55.51 59.68 -19.22
C LEU A 2 55.78 60.35 -20.58
N ARG A 3 56.48 59.64 -21.47
CA ARG A 3 56.77 60.11 -22.83
C ARG A 3 55.43 60.40 -23.52
N GLU A 4 55.21 61.61 -24.03
CA GLU A 4 53.90 62.09 -24.53
C GLU A 4 53.18 61.12 -25.48
N LYS A 5 53.95 60.39 -26.30
CA LYS A 5 53.45 59.35 -27.22
C LYS A 5 52.75 58.16 -26.54
N ASN A 6 53.06 57.89 -25.26
CA ASN A 6 52.46 56.81 -24.47
C ASN A 6 51.17 57.27 -23.76
N ILE A 7 51.00 58.56 -23.49
CA ILE A 7 49.82 59.10 -22.79
C ILE A 7 48.56 58.90 -23.65
N SER A 8 48.64 59.18 -24.95
CA SER A 8 47.53 58.98 -25.89
C SER A 8 47.08 57.50 -25.97
N LYS A 9 48.03 56.55 -25.97
CA LYS A 9 47.71 55.11 -25.96
C LYS A 9 47.07 54.66 -24.66
N ILE A 10 47.52 55.19 -23.52
CA ILE A 10 46.96 54.86 -22.21
C ILE A 10 45.50 55.32 -22.10
N ILE A 11 45.18 56.55 -22.52
CA ILE A 11 43.81 57.09 -22.47
C ILE A 11 42.83 56.25 -23.32
N LEU A 12 43.30 55.68 -24.44
CA LEU A 12 42.49 54.81 -25.30
C LEU A 12 42.38 53.36 -24.80
N LEU A 13 43.43 52.79 -24.19
CA LEU A 13 43.47 51.38 -23.77
C LEU A 13 42.87 51.14 -22.37
N LEU A 14 42.94 52.12 -21.47
CA LEU A 14 42.41 52.02 -20.11
C LEU A 14 40.91 51.66 -20.06
N PRO A 15 40.00 52.33 -20.79
CA PRO A 15 38.58 52.00 -20.76
C PRO A 15 38.31 50.59 -21.31
N ILE A 16 39.04 50.16 -22.35
CA ILE A 16 38.92 48.82 -22.92
C ILE A 16 39.32 47.76 -21.89
N PHE A 17 40.39 48.01 -21.13
CA PHE A 17 40.82 47.12 -20.06
C PHE A 17 39.76 47.01 -18.95
N PHE A 18 39.18 48.14 -18.53
CA PHE A 18 38.11 48.16 -17.53
C PHE A 18 36.84 47.45 -18.00
N THR A 19 36.42 47.63 -19.25
CA THR A 19 35.22 46.94 -19.77
C THR A 19 35.45 45.44 -19.83
N VAL A 20 36.62 44.97 -20.25
CA VAL A 20 36.97 43.55 -20.27
C VAL A 20 36.92 42.96 -18.86
N ILE A 21 37.52 43.62 -17.86
CA ILE A 21 37.47 43.17 -16.46
C ILE A 21 36.03 43.14 -15.93
N ALA A 22 35.24 44.18 -16.24
CA ALA A 22 33.86 44.26 -15.81
C ALA A 22 33.04 43.10 -16.39
N THR A 23 33.21 42.77 -17.68
CA THR A 23 32.55 41.64 -18.32
C THR A 23 32.95 40.31 -17.68
N PHE A 24 34.24 40.07 -17.43
CA PHE A 24 34.66 38.84 -16.75
C PHE A 24 34.13 38.74 -15.31
N SER A 25 34.10 39.87 -14.60
CA SER A 25 33.55 39.94 -13.24
C SER A 25 32.06 39.62 -13.22
N THR A 26 31.27 40.21 -14.11
CA THR A 26 29.82 39.94 -14.17
C THR A 26 29.54 38.51 -14.59
N LEU A 27 30.30 37.95 -15.55
CA LEU A 27 30.21 36.54 -15.91
C LEU A 27 30.52 35.63 -14.73
N TYR A 28 31.59 35.90 -13.98
CA TYR A 28 31.95 35.12 -12.81
C TYR A 28 30.84 35.12 -11.75
N ILE A 29 30.30 36.30 -11.44
CA ILE A 29 29.20 36.45 -10.47
C ILE A 29 27.95 35.69 -10.95
N ALA A 30 27.58 35.83 -12.23
CA ALA A 30 26.42 35.15 -12.80
C ALA A 30 26.57 33.62 -12.72
N ILE A 31 27.75 33.08 -13.06
CA ILE A 31 28.03 31.64 -12.98
C ILE A 31 27.99 31.16 -11.52
N SER A 32 28.59 31.92 -10.59
CA SER A 32 28.59 31.57 -9.17
C SER A 32 27.17 31.51 -8.61
N PHE A 33 26.37 32.54 -8.90
CA PHE A 33 24.98 32.61 -8.47
C PHE A 33 24.13 31.47 -9.05
N LEU A 34 24.29 31.19 -10.35
CA LEU A 34 23.58 30.10 -11.01
C LEU A 34 23.95 28.74 -10.41
N ASN A 35 25.23 28.51 -10.09
CA ASN A 35 25.68 27.26 -9.48
C ASN A 35 25.12 27.07 -8.06
N GLU A 36 25.06 28.13 -7.26
CA GLU A 36 24.46 28.06 -5.92
C GLU A 36 22.96 27.77 -5.99
N HIS A 37 22.24 28.49 -6.85
CA HIS A 37 20.82 28.26 -7.07
C HIS A 37 20.53 26.85 -7.59
N PHE A 38 21.30 26.37 -8.55
CA PHE A 38 21.15 25.02 -9.08
C PHE A 38 21.37 23.95 -8.00
N LYS A 39 22.38 24.12 -7.14
CA LYS A 39 22.62 23.20 -6.01
C LYS A 39 21.44 23.21 -5.03
N TYR A 40 20.90 24.38 -4.73
CA TYR A 40 19.74 24.51 -3.85
C TYR A 40 18.49 23.85 -4.44
N ASP A 41 18.23 24.08 -5.72
CA ASP A 41 17.08 23.50 -6.43
C ASP A 41 17.16 21.98 -6.49
N VAL A 42 18.35 21.43 -6.77
CA VAL A 42 18.60 19.98 -6.73
C VAL A 42 18.28 19.42 -5.35
N GLN A 43 18.77 20.05 -4.28
CA GLN A 43 18.51 19.59 -2.91
C GLN A 43 17.02 19.63 -2.55
N ILE A 44 16.28 20.66 -2.98
CA ILE A 44 14.83 20.72 -2.78
C ILE A 44 14.14 19.62 -3.55
N LEU A 45 14.51 19.42 -4.81
CA LEU A 45 13.88 18.42 -5.67
C LEU A 45 14.11 17.02 -5.12
N GLU A 46 15.32 16.70 -4.68
CA GLU A 46 15.65 15.43 -4.03
C GLU A 46 14.81 15.19 -2.77
N LYS A 47 14.69 16.19 -1.90
CA LYS A 47 13.87 16.08 -0.68
C LYS A 47 12.39 15.88 -1.01
N LYS A 48 11.88 16.63 -1.99
CA LYS A 48 10.48 16.53 -2.44
C LYS A 48 10.20 15.16 -3.04
N GLU A 49 11.08 14.68 -3.91
CA GLU A 49 10.95 13.37 -4.55
C GLU A 49 10.98 12.24 -3.51
N LEU A 50 11.93 12.30 -2.56
CA LEU A 50 11.97 11.34 -1.46
C LEU A 50 10.69 11.37 -0.62
N GLN A 51 10.13 12.54 -0.35
CA GLN A 51 8.86 12.67 0.38
C GLN A 51 7.69 12.09 -0.41
N LEU A 52 7.61 12.34 -1.72
CA LEU A 52 6.58 11.77 -2.59
C LEU A 52 6.66 10.25 -2.62
N GLN A 53 7.86 9.68 -2.78
CA GLN A 53 8.07 8.23 -2.76
C GLN A 53 7.69 7.60 -1.41
N LYS A 54 8.04 8.26 -0.28
CA LYS A 54 7.61 7.80 1.04
C LYS A 54 6.10 7.82 1.20
N GLN A 55 5.43 8.85 0.71
CA GLN A 55 3.97 8.96 0.79
C GLN A 55 3.29 7.91 -0.10
N ASP A 56 3.80 7.68 -1.31
CA ASP A 56 3.29 6.65 -2.21
C ASP A 56 3.44 5.25 -1.60
N LEU A 57 4.61 4.94 -1.03
CA LEU A 57 4.84 3.67 -0.35
C LEU A 57 3.90 3.48 0.84
N LYS A 58 3.70 4.53 1.66
CA LYS A 58 2.75 4.50 2.77
C LYS A 58 1.33 4.21 2.28
N ASN A 59 0.87 4.93 1.25
CA ASN A 59 -0.46 4.73 0.67
C ASN A 59 -0.64 3.30 0.15
N LYS A 60 0.39 2.72 -0.50
CA LYS A 60 0.38 1.34 -0.97
C LYS A 60 0.24 0.34 0.19
N ILE A 61 1.00 0.53 1.27
CA ILE A 61 0.92 -0.31 2.47
C ILE A 61 -0.48 -0.21 3.09
N ASP A 62 -1.00 1.00 3.27
CA ASP A 62 -2.32 1.24 3.85
C ASP A 62 -3.43 0.58 3.00
N ASN A 63 -3.33 0.67 1.67
CA ASN A 63 -4.26 0.01 0.76
C ASN A 63 -4.24 -1.52 0.88
N VAL A 64 -3.04 -2.12 0.94
CA VAL A 64 -2.90 -3.57 1.15
C VAL A 64 -3.46 -3.98 2.50
N TYR A 65 -3.17 -3.23 3.56
CA TYR A 65 -3.70 -3.49 4.90
C TYR A 65 -5.24 -3.44 4.93
N ASN A 66 -5.82 -2.41 4.33
CA ASN A 66 -7.28 -2.26 4.24
C ASN A 66 -7.92 -3.40 3.44
N TYR A 67 -7.31 -3.79 2.32
CA TYR A 67 -7.77 -4.91 1.52
C TYR A 67 -7.75 -6.23 2.31
N LEU A 68 -6.64 -6.54 2.99
CA LEU A 68 -6.52 -7.75 3.81
C LEU A 68 -7.51 -7.76 4.96
N SER A 69 -7.73 -6.61 5.60
CA SER A 69 -8.70 -6.45 6.69
C SER A 69 -10.13 -6.73 6.20
N TYR A 70 -10.50 -6.17 5.05
CA TYR A 70 -11.79 -6.45 4.42
C TYR A 70 -11.94 -7.93 4.07
N LYS A 71 -10.92 -8.54 3.43
CA LYS A 71 -10.95 -9.96 3.09
C LYS A 71 -11.04 -10.88 4.29
N LYS A 72 -10.44 -10.51 5.42
CA LYS A 72 -10.56 -11.26 6.69
C LYS A 72 -11.99 -11.26 7.22
N ILE A 73 -12.67 -10.10 7.19
CA ILE A 73 -14.06 -9.98 7.62
C ILE A 73 -14.96 -10.79 6.67
N GLU A 74 -14.79 -10.61 5.36
CA GLU A 74 -15.55 -11.34 4.35
C GLU A 74 -15.38 -12.86 4.48
N ALA A 75 -14.16 -13.34 4.72
CA ALA A 75 -13.89 -14.76 4.93
C ALA A 75 -14.59 -15.32 6.17
N LYS A 76 -14.62 -14.55 7.27
CA LYS A 76 -15.33 -14.93 8.50
C LYS A 76 -16.83 -15.04 8.26
N ASP A 77 -17.42 -14.09 7.57
CA ASP A 77 -18.86 -14.08 7.28
C ASP A 77 -19.24 -15.23 6.35
N ARG A 78 -18.47 -15.44 5.27
CA ARG A 78 -18.64 -16.59 4.38
C ARG A 78 -18.52 -17.93 5.13
N LEU A 79 -17.56 -18.05 6.05
CA LEU A 79 -17.42 -19.25 6.88
C LEU A 79 -18.64 -19.45 7.77
N LYS A 80 -19.15 -18.38 8.41
CA LYS A 80 -20.34 -18.43 9.25
C LYS A 80 -21.57 -18.88 8.47
N GLU A 81 -21.80 -18.33 7.28
CA GLU A 81 -22.93 -18.73 6.44
C GLU A 81 -22.82 -20.18 5.95
N ARG A 82 -21.60 -20.64 5.59
CA ARG A 82 -21.36 -22.05 5.28
C ARG A 82 -21.70 -22.95 6.47
N LEU A 83 -21.26 -22.61 7.68
CA LEU A 83 -21.55 -23.40 8.88
C LEU A 83 -23.06 -23.44 9.19
N LYS A 84 -23.76 -22.31 9.08
CA LYS A 84 -25.23 -22.29 9.24
C LYS A 84 -25.92 -23.20 8.23
N SER A 85 -25.54 -23.11 6.95
CA SER A 85 -26.09 -23.98 5.90
C SER A 85 -25.85 -25.47 6.21
N ARG A 86 -24.67 -25.83 6.74
CA ARG A 86 -24.38 -27.20 7.20
C ARG A 86 -25.29 -27.65 8.34
N VAL A 87 -25.52 -26.79 9.34
CA VAL A 87 -26.45 -27.09 10.45
C VAL A 87 -27.88 -27.25 9.95
N HIS A 88 -28.34 -26.39 9.06
CA HIS A 88 -29.68 -26.50 8.45
C HIS A 88 -29.85 -27.81 7.67
N MET A 89 -28.86 -28.19 6.84
CA MET A 89 -28.89 -29.47 6.14
C MET A 89 -28.93 -30.66 7.10
N ALA A 90 -28.15 -30.63 8.19
CA ALA A 90 -28.19 -31.68 9.20
C ALA A 90 -29.57 -31.74 9.89
N HIS A 91 -30.14 -30.59 10.24
CA HIS A 91 -31.48 -30.51 10.83
C HIS A 91 -32.55 -31.09 9.90
N GLU A 92 -32.60 -30.68 8.63
CA GLU A 92 -33.54 -31.22 7.64
C GLU A 92 -33.40 -32.74 7.49
N PHE A 93 -32.17 -33.24 7.47
CA PHE A 93 -31.90 -34.68 7.38
C PHE A 93 -32.40 -35.44 8.61
N ILE A 94 -32.18 -34.91 9.82
CA ILE A 94 -32.70 -35.50 11.07
C ILE A 94 -34.23 -35.44 11.08
N SER A 95 -34.84 -34.33 10.68
CA SER A 95 -36.30 -34.19 10.62
C SER A 95 -36.91 -35.27 9.71
N ARG A 96 -36.31 -35.53 8.54
CA ARG A 96 -36.75 -36.63 7.66
C ARG A 96 -36.63 -38.00 8.33
N ILE A 97 -35.50 -38.29 8.97
CA ILE A 97 -35.32 -39.56 9.70
C ILE A 97 -36.38 -39.71 10.80
N TYR A 98 -36.64 -38.63 11.55
CA TYR A 98 -37.65 -38.63 12.59
C TYR A 98 -39.04 -38.93 12.02
N ASP A 99 -39.45 -38.22 10.97
CA ASP A 99 -40.75 -38.43 10.34
C ASP A 99 -40.92 -39.83 9.77
N GLU A 100 -39.85 -40.41 9.19
CA GLU A 100 -39.88 -41.76 8.63
C GLU A 100 -39.90 -42.88 9.69
N LYS A 101 -39.37 -42.63 10.90
CA LYS A 101 -39.11 -43.69 11.90
C LYS A 101 -39.79 -43.52 13.25
N LYS A 102 -40.44 -42.38 13.53
CA LYS A 102 -41.15 -42.12 14.79
C LYS A 102 -42.22 -43.15 15.14
N ASP A 103 -42.88 -43.73 14.14
CA ASP A 103 -43.93 -44.73 14.32
C ASP A 103 -43.39 -46.17 14.25
N LEU A 104 -42.10 -46.34 13.95
CA LEU A 104 -41.44 -47.62 13.76
C LEU A 104 -40.48 -48.00 14.91
N LEU A 105 -39.96 -47.00 15.63
CA LEU A 105 -38.95 -47.16 16.67
C LEU A 105 -39.43 -46.54 17.99
N SER A 106 -39.00 -47.09 19.12
CA SER A 106 -39.16 -46.40 20.40
C SER A 106 -38.34 -45.10 20.41
N GLU A 107 -38.73 -44.14 21.27
CA GLU A 107 -38.03 -42.86 21.40
C GLU A 107 -36.53 -43.04 21.67
N GLN A 108 -36.17 -44.03 22.50
CA GLN A 108 -34.80 -44.33 22.87
C GLN A 108 -33.98 -44.87 21.68
N GLU A 109 -34.56 -45.78 20.89
CA GLU A 109 -33.94 -46.34 19.69
C GLU A 109 -33.80 -45.29 18.59
N LEU A 110 -34.84 -44.48 18.38
CA LEU A 110 -34.82 -43.39 17.40
C LEU A 110 -33.75 -42.35 17.73
N ARG A 111 -33.66 -41.95 19.01
CA ARG A 111 -32.62 -41.03 19.49
C ARG A 111 -31.23 -41.61 19.27
N ARG A 112 -31.01 -42.88 19.62
CA ARG A 112 -29.72 -43.55 19.38
C ARG A 112 -29.37 -43.59 17.90
N TYR A 113 -30.34 -43.94 17.06
CA TYR A 113 -30.17 -44.01 15.61
C TYR A 113 -29.77 -42.65 15.02
N ILE A 114 -30.47 -41.57 15.40
CA ILE A 114 -30.16 -40.21 14.95
C ILE A 114 -28.75 -39.79 15.39
N LEU A 115 -28.37 -40.05 16.64
CA LEU A 115 -27.04 -39.71 17.17
C LEU A 115 -25.92 -40.48 16.46
N GLU A 116 -26.08 -41.79 16.26
CA GLU A 116 -25.10 -42.61 15.53
C GLU A 116 -24.97 -42.17 14.07
N THR A 117 -26.08 -41.76 13.45
CA THR A 117 -26.08 -41.25 12.07
C THR A 117 -25.34 -39.91 11.99
N LEU A 118 -25.70 -38.94 12.83
CA LEU A 118 -25.03 -37.63 12.90
C LEU A 118 -23.52 -37.76 13.13
N ARG A 119 -23.12 -38.65 14.06
CA ARG A 119 -21.71 -38.86 14.42
C ARG A 119 -20.87 -39.39 13.25
N LYS A 120 -21.48 -40.02 12.25
CA LYS A 120 -20.80 -40.52 11.04
C LYS A 120 -20.65 -39.44 9.96
N ILE A 121 -21.46 -38.37 10.01
CA ILE A 121 -21.38 -37.29 9.03
C ILE A 121 -20.10 -36.48 9.28
N ARG A 122 -19.31 -36.32 8.23
CA ARG A 122 -18.16 -35.42 8.18
C ARG A 122 -18.39 -34.36 7.11
N PHE A 123 -17.92 -33.14 7.35
CA PHE A 123 -17.91 -32.08 6.35
C PHE A 123 -16.53 -31.43 6.26
N GLU A 124 -16.11 -31.04 5.06
CA GLU A 124 -14.74 -30.62 4.77
C GLU A 124 -13.74 -31.74 5.13
N LYS A 125 -12.59 -31.40 5.73
CA LYS A 125 -11.62 -32.41 6.20
C LYS A 125 -12.05 -33.07 7.50
N ASP A 126 -12.20 -32.29 8.56
CA ASP A 126 -12.39 -32.81 9.93
C ASP A 126 -13.64 -32.26 10.62
N GLY A 127 -14.52 -31.57 9.88
CA GLY A 127 -15.75 -31.01 10.44
C GLY A 127 -16.72 -32.11 10.86
N TYR A 128 -17.30 -31.98 12.05
CA TYR A 128 -18.27 -32.92 12.60
C TYR A 128 -19.41 -32.18 13.30
N PHE A 129 -20.55 -32.85 13.41
CA PHE A 129 -21.69 -32.36 14.18
C PHE A 129 -21.62 -32.90 15.61
N PHE A 130 -21.98 -32.06 16.58
CA PHE A 130 -22.14 -32.44 17.99
C PHE A 130 -23.51 -31.94 18.47
N VAL A 131 -24.13 -32.71 19.36
CA VAL A 131 -25.47 -32.47 19.92
C VAL A 131 -25.42 -32.79 21.41
#